data_AF-A0A958IXZ7-F1
#
_entry.id   AF-A0A958IXZ7-F1
#
_cell.length_a   1.000
_cell.length_b   1.000
_cell.length_c   1.000
_cell.angle_alpha   90.00
_cell.angle_beta   90.00
_cell.angle_gamma   90.00
#
_symmetry.space_group_name_H-M   'P 1'
#
loop_
_entity.id
_entity.type
_entity.pdbx_description
1 polymer ?
#
loop_
_entity_poly.entity_id
_entity_poly.type
_entity_poly.pdbx_seq_one_letter_code
_entity_poly.pdbx_strand_id
1 'polypeptide(L)' 'PLGGPEGYAYQQKQVKLHPGDTVLLMSDGYSELFNDRNEIFDDDRVKAAFREAAAGSPREIIAHLNRVGDHWRNG' A
#
# COMPACT_ATOMS: atom_id res chain seq x y z
N PRO A 1 -0.22 -10.79 15.58
CA PRO A 1 -0.57 -11.55 14.36
C PRO A 1 -1.62 -12.60 14.71
N LEU A 2 -2.37 -13.09 13.72
CA LEU A 2 -3.18 -14.30 13.89
C LEU A 2 -2.27 -15.46 14.34
N GLY A 3 -2.78 -16.35 15.21
CA GLY A 3 -1.97 -17.41 15.81
C GLY A 3 -1.06 -16.94 16.96
N GLY A 4 -1.26 -15.72 17.47
CA GLY A 4 -0.61 -15.22 18.67
C GLY A 4 -1.18 -15.79 19.98
N PRO A 5 -0.74 -15.27 21.14
CA PRO A 5 -1.21 -15.71 22.45
C PRO A 5 -2.73 -15.64 22.56
N GLU A 6 -3.31 -16.61 23.26
CA GLU A 6 -4.73 -16.61 23.60
C GLU A 6 -5.09 -15.33 24.37
N GLY A 7 -6.25 -14.74 24.04
CA GLY A 7 -6.70 -13.48 24.67
C GLY A 7 -6.09 -12.19 24.11
N TYR A 8 -5.36 -12.24 22.98
CA TYR A 8 -4.90 -11.02 22.31
C TYR A 8 -6.09 -10.17 21.83
N ALA A 9 -6.28 -9.00 22.46
CA ALA A 9 -7.33 -8.06 22.10
C ALA A 9 -6.96 -7.30 20.81
N TYR A 10 -7.59 -7.65 19.69
CA TYR A 10 -7.42 -6.91 18.44
C TYR A 10 -8.01 -5.51 18.59
N GLN A 11 -7.19 -4.49 18.31
CA GLN A 11 -7.65 -3.11 18.30
C GLN A 11 -8.61 -2.90 17.14
N GLN A 12 -9.81 -2.41 17.44
CA GLN A 12 -10.76 -1.97 16.43
C GLN A 12 -10.58 -0.48 16.17
N LYS A 13 -10.56 -0.10 14.90
CA LYS A 13 -10.62 1.29 14.46
C LYS A 13 -11.80 1.45 13.51
N GLN A 14 -12.50 2.56 13.65
CA GLN A 14 -13.61 2.94 12.77
C GLN A 14 -13.27 4.29 12.16
N VAL A 15 -13.47 4.41 10.85
CA VAL A 15 -13.24 5.65 10.09
C VAL A 15 -14.48 5.89 9.24
N LYS A 16 -14.96 7.14 9.20
CA LYS A 16 -16.07 7.55 8.35
C LYS A 16 -15.54 7.87 6.96
N LEU A 17 -16.15 7.28 5.94
CA LEU A 17 -15.82 7.53 4.53
C LEU A 17 -16.92 8.35 3.86
N HIS A 18 -16.52 9.12 2.85
CA HIS A 18 -17.38 9.94 2.02
C HIS A 18 -17.28 9.52 0.54
N PRO A 19 -18.29 9.82 -0.29
CA PRO A 19 -18.19 9.59 -1.73
C PRO A 19 -16.95 10.26 -2.32
N GLY A 20 -16.17 9.48 -3.06
CA GLY A 20 -14.88 9.93 -3.63
C GLY A 20 -13.65 9.54 -2.80
N ASP A 21 -13.83 9.06 -1.56
CA ASP A 21 -12.71 8.52 -0.77
C ASP A 21 -12.26 7.16 -1.31
N THR A 22 -10.95 6.97 -1.33
CA THR A 22 -10.32 5.72 -1.76
C THR A 22 -9.49 5.14 -0.61
N VAL A 23 -9.71 3.86 -0.29
CA VAL A 23 -8.94 3.13 0.73
C VAL A 23 -8.03 2.12 0.06
N LEU A 24 -6.74 2.19 0.37
CA LEU A 24 -5.75 1.21 -0.07
C LEU A 24 -5.47 0.21 1.07
N LEU A 25 -5.61 -1.07 0.77
CA LEU A 25 -5.13 -2.17 1.61
C LEU A 25 -3.98 -2.86 0.88
N MET A 26 -2.87 -3.05 1.57
CA MET A 26 -1.68 -3.70 1.03
C MET A 26 -0.97 -4.51 2.11
N SER A 27 -0.19 -5.50 1.69
CA SER A 27 0.83 -6.13 2.53
C SER A 27 2.12 -5.31 2.53
N ASP A 28 2.94 -5.51 3.55
CA ASP A 28 4.33 -5.03 3.64
C ASP A 28 5.17 -5.36 2.39
N GLY A 29 4.88 -6.48 1.72
CA GLY A 29 5.59 -6.87 0.50
C GLY A 29 5.59 -5.83 -0.64
N TYR A 30 4.70 -4.82 -0.62
CA TYR A 30 4.76 -3.71 -1.58
C TYR A 30 5.67 -2.56 -1.09
N SER A 31 5.55 -2.15 0.18
CA SER A 31 6.42 -1.12 0.77
C SER A 31 7.86 -1.62 0.96
N GLU A 32 8.08 -2.92 1.08
CA GLU A 32 9.38 -3.57 1.26
C GLU A 32 10.00 -4.07 -0.06
N LEU A 33 9.50 -3.64 -1.22
CA LEU A 33 10.15 -3.94 -2.50
C LEU A 33 11.57 -3.37 -2.52
N PHE A 34 12.54 -4.23 -2.82
CA PHE A 34 13.93 -3.82 -3.01
C PHE A 34 14.19 -3.39 -4.47
N ASN A 35 15.03 -2.37 -4.64
CA ASN A 35 15.66 -2.06 -5.91
C ASN A 35 17.07 -2.68 -6.02
N ASP A 36 17.76 -2.45 -7.14
CA ASP A 36 19.10 -3.01 -7.41
C ASP A 36 20.18 -2.48 -6.45
N ARG A 37 19.88 -1.41 -5.72
CA ARG A 37 20.74 -0.80 -4.69
C ARG A 37 20.41 -1.29 -3.27
N ASN A 38 19.54 -2.29 -3.12
CA ASN A 38 19.01 -2.78 -1.84
C ASN A 38 18.28 -1.69 -1.02
N GLU A 39 17.74 -0.68 -1.68
CA GLU A 39 16.87 0.32 -1.05
C GLU A 39 15.43 -0.22 -1.06
N ILE A 40 14.69 -0.04 0.05
CA ILE A 40 13.26 -0.38 0.10
C ILE A 40 12.41 0.75 -0.49
N PHE A 41 11.26 0.40 -1.06
CA PHE A 41 10.35 1.39 -1.64
C PHE A 41 9.80 2.36 -0.58
N ASP A 42 9.54 1.88 0.63
CA ASP A 42 9.05 2.62 1.81
C ASP A 42 7.63 3.21 1.71
N ASP A 43 7.06 3.53 2.87
CA ASP A 43 5.69 4.04 3.01
C ASP A 43 5.48 5.41 2.36
N ASP A 44 6.51 6.25 2.27
CA ASP A 44 6.37 7.60 1.75
C ASP A 44 6.28 7.59 0.23
N ARG A 45 7.04 6.72 -0.45
CA ARG A 45 6.86 6.50 -1.90
C ARG A 45 5.53 5.82 -2.21
N VAL A 46 5.06 4.88 -1.38
CA VAL A 46 3.71 4.30 -1.53
C VAL A 46 2.63 5.39 -1.48
N LYS A 47 2.69 6.28 -0.48
CA LYS A 47 1.71 7.38 -0.35
C LYS A 47 1.76 8.31 -1.56
N ALA A 48 2.95 8.60 -2.09
CA ALA A 48 3.11 9.43 -3.28
C ALA A 48 2.45 8.77 -4.50
N ALA A 49 2.81 7.52 -4.81
CA ALA A 49 2.23 6.76 -5.92
C ALA A 49 0.71 6.59 -5.81
N PHE A 50 0.20 6.34 -4.60
CA PHE A 50 -1.24 6.22 -4.39
C PHE A 50 -1.97 7.56 -4.65
N ARG A 51 -1.41 8.68 -4.18
CA ARG A 51 -1.99 10.02 -4.42
C ARG A 51 -2.07 10.37 -5.90
N GLU A 52 -1.09 9.96 -6.70
CA GLU A 52 -1.07 10.21 -8.16
C GLU A 52 -2.23 9.54 -8.89
N ALA A 53 -2.69 8.38 -8.41
CA ALA A 53 -3.76 7.60 -9.04
C ALA A 53 -5.11 7.65 -8.30
N ALA A 54 -5.19 8.27 -7.12
CA ALA A 54 -6.32 8.15 -6.18
C ALA A 54 -7.69 8.55 -6.74
N ALA A 55 -7.74 9.36 -7.80
CA ALA A 55 -8.97 9.79 -8.48
C ALA A 55 -9.46 8.80 -9.57
N GLY A 56 -8.64 7.80 -9.92
CA GLY A 56 -8.99 6.77 -10.89
C GLY A 56 -9.90 5.68 -10.30
N SER A 57 -10.37 4.79 -11.17
CA SER A 57 -11.02 3.56 -10.75
C SER A 57 -10.04 2.68 -9.96
N PRO A 58 -10.52 1.77 -9.09
CA PRO A 58 -9.66 0.83 -8.36
C PRO A 58 -8.70 0.06 -9.27
N ARG A 59 -9.14 -0.29 -10.49
CA ARG A 59 -8.31 -1.00 -11.47
C ARG A 59 -7.16 -0.13 -11.99
N GLU A 60 -7.41 1.15 -12.25
CA GLU A 60 -6.39 2.10 -12.68
C GLU A 60 -5.38 2.37 -11.57
N ILE A 61 -5.84 2.49 -10.33
CA ILE A 61 -4.99 2.62 -9.14
C ILE A 61 -4.05 1.43 -9.02
N ILE A 62 -4.58 0.21 -9.02
CA ILE A 62 -3.76 -1.01 -8.90
C ILE A 62 -2.78 -1.13 -10.08
N ALA A 63 -3.21 -0.83 -11.30
CA ALA A 63 -2.34 -0.85 -12.47
C ALA A 63 -1.21 0.20 -12.36
N HIS A 64 -1.51 1.38 -11.81
CA HIS A 64 -0.51 2.40 -11.55
C HIS A 64 0.50 1.95 -10.48
N LEU A 65 0.03 1.49 -9.33
CA LEU A 65 0.90 1.01 -8.24
C LEU A 65 1.82 -0.14 -8.69
N ASN A 66 1.30 -1.09 -9.46
CA ASN A 66 2.11 -2.17 -10.02
C ASN A 66 3.22 -1.64 -10.94
N ARG A 67 2.89 -0.70 -11.84
CA ARG A 67 3.88 -0.10 -12.76
C ARG A 67 4.98 0.65 -12.01
N VAL A 68 4.62 1.40 -10.96
CA VAL A 68 5.60 2.10 -10.12
C VAL A 68 6.50 1.11 -9.40
N GLY A 69 5.94 0.03 -8.84
CA GLY A 69 6.71 -1.02 -8.18
C GLY A 69 7.62 -1.78 -9.15
N ASP A 70 7.16 -2.06 -10.37
CA ASP A 70 7.98 -2.66 -11.43
C ASP A 70 9.12 -1.75 -11.85
N HIS A 71 8.86 -0.45 -11.98
CA HIS A 71 9.91 0.53 -12.28
C HIS A 71 10.93 0.62 -11.15
N TRP A 72 10.49 0.62 -9.88
CA TRP A 72 11.39 0.64 -8.73
C TRP A 72 12.33 -0.57 -8.69
N ARG A 73 11.82 -1.77 -8.97
CA ARG A 73 12.61 -3.01 -8.94
C ARG A 73 13.66 -3.10 -10.05
N ASN A 74 13.48 -2.40 -11.16
CA ASN A 74 14.35 -2.49 -12.35
C ASN A 74 15.22 -1.22 -12.51
N GLY A 75 15.43 -0.43 -11.46
CA GLY A 75 16.17 0.84 -11.49
C GLY A 75 17.11 1.05 -10.31
#